data_AF-A0A7G9NYJ6-F1
#
_entry.id   AF-A0A7G9NYJ6-F1
#
_cell.length_a   1.000
_cell.length_b   1.000
_cell.length_c   1.000
_cell.angle_alpha   90.00
_cell.angle_beta   90.00
_cell.angle_gamma   90.00
#
_symmetry.space_group_name_H-M   'P 1'
#
loop_
_entity.id
_entity.type
_entity.pdbx_description
1 polymer ?
#
loop_
_entity_poly.entity_id
_entity_poly.type
_entity_poly.pdbx_seq_one_letter_code
_entity_poly.pdbx_strand_id
1 'polypeptide(L)'
;MIRLQGGRTLQHQDYYAMIDIPSVGSNGHTSLSRIAARRAAEQQAATPSAGAPRGDSVEVSAAAQLLAKLSDLPDVRSDLVDRVKAEIASGDYETPEKLDAAIDGLIEDAETF
;
A
#
# COMPACT_ATOMS: atom_id res chain seq x y z
N MET A 1 54.38 14.58 -36.43
CA MET A 1 52.91 14.66 -36.26
C MET A 1 52.43 13.33 -35.70
N ILE A 2 51.64 13.37 -34.62
CA ILE A 2 50.47 12.51 -34.27
C ILE A 2 50.33 12.56 -32.74
N ARG A 3 49.34 13.31 -32.29
CA ARG A 3 48.90 13.46 -30.90
C ARG A 3 47.85 12.38 -30.66
N LEU A 4 48.14 11.42 -29.78
CA LEU A 4 47.15 10.43 -29.31
C LEU A 4 46.39 11.03 -28.12
N GLN A 5 45.14 11.38 -28.38
CA GLN A 5 44.15 11.76 -27.38
C GLN A 5 43.42 10.52 -26.83
N GLY A 6 43.03 10.58 -25.55
CA GLY A 6 41.82 9.94 -25.07
C GLY A 6 41.98 8.57 -24.40
N GLY A 7 42.21 8.58 -23.07
CA GLY A 7 42.10 7.40 -22.21
C GLY A 7 41.26 7.72 -20.98
N ARG A 8 40.00 7.26 -21.01
CA ARG A 8 38.93 7.25 -19.99
C ARG A 8 39.38 7.36 -18.52
N THR A 9 38.86 8.38 -17.82
CA THR A 9 38.63 8.32 -16.37
C THR A 9 37.13 8.07 -16.14
N LEU A 10 36.80 6.94 -15.51
CA LEU A 10 35.45 6.62 -15.06
C LEU A 10 35.16 7.45 -13.80
N GLN A 11 34.43 8.55 -13.97
CA GLN A 11 33.93 9.37 -12.87
C GLN A 11 32.70 8.68 -12.26
N HIS A 12 32.85 8.25 -11.01
CA HIS A 12 31.82 7.73 -10.13
C HIS A 12 30.93 8.90 -9.65
N GLN A 13 29.99 9.35 -10.48
CA GLN A 13 29.02 10.41 -10.12
C GLN A 13 27.60 10.13 -10.64
N ASP A 14 27.19 8.86 -10.68
CA ASP A 14 25.83 8.44 -11.05
C ASP A 14 24.95 8.09 -9.83
N TYR A 15 25.08 8.81 -8.71
CA TYR A 15 24.17 8.64 -7.57
C TYR A 15 23.76 10.01 -7.02
N TYR A 16 22.46 10.31 -7.14
CA TYR A 16 21.77 11.57 -6.85
C TYR A 16 21.74 12.64 -7.95
N ALA A 17 21.24 12.25 -9.13
CA ALA A 17 20.55 13.21 -9.99
C ALA A 17 19.11 13.40 -9.45
N MET A 18 18.87 14.61 -8.93
CA MET A 18 17.58 15.17 -8.53
C MET A 18 16.42 14.77 -9.46
N ILE A 19 15.24 14.52 -8.87
CA ILE A 19 13.97 14.44 -9.60
C ILE A 19 13.67 15.82 -10.19
N ASP A 20 13.76 15.93 -11.51
CA ASP A 20 13.36 17.11 -12.29
C ASP A 20 11.85 17.04 -12.52
N ILE A 21 11.07 17.84 -11.79
CA ILE A 21 9.62 17.95 -11.99
C ILE A 21 9.37 19.00 -13.08
N PRO A 22 8.78 18.65 -14.24
CA PRO A 22 8.58 19.60 -15.32
C PRO A 22 7.56 20.69 -14.94
N SER A 23 7.88 21.91 -15.37
CA SER A 23 7.07 23.12 -15.22
C SER A 23 5.69 22.96 -15.87
N VAL A 24 4.63 23.15 -15.08
CA VAL A 24 3.25 23.13 -15.56
C VAL A 24 2.95 24.37 -16.40
N GLY A 25 2.96 24.18 -17.73
CA GLY A 25 2.14 24.88 -18.72
C GLY A 25 1.99 26.41 -18.59
N SER A 26 2.98 27.16 -19.09
CA SER A 26 2.78 28.55 -19.49
C SER A 26 2.08 28.61 -20.86
N ASN A 27 0.75 28.73 -20.85
CA ASN A 27 -0.04 28.90 -22.07
C ASN A 27 -0.26 30.39 -22.35
N GLY A 28 0.61 30.99 -23.15
CA GLY A 28 0.41 32.33 -23.71
C GLY A 28 -0.34 32.29 -25.02
N HIS A 29 -1.62 32.71 -25.04
CA HIS A 29 -2.30 33.19 -26.24
C HIS A 29 -3.41 34.25 -25.93
N THR A 30 -3.08 35.52 -26.20
CA THR A 30 -3.82 36.46 -27.07
C THR A 30 -5.34 36.70 -26.85
N SER A 31 -5.63 37.67 -25.98
CA SER A 31 -6.53 38.84 -26.10
C SER A 31 -7.99 38.82 -26.63
N LEU A 32 -8.60 37.72 -27.10
CA LEU A 32 -10.02 37.78 -27.53
C LEU A 32 -11.05 37.23 -26.52
N SER A 33 -10.61 36.59 -25.45
CA SER A 33 -11.50 35.95 -24.45
C SER A 33 -11.95 36.87 -23.30
N ARG A 34 -11.32 38.04 -23.13
CA ARG A 34 -11.53 38.92 -21.94
C ARG A 34 -12.87 39.67 -21.93
N ILE A 35 -13.47 39.94 -23.08
CA ILE A 35 -14.72 40.73 -23.17
C ILE A 35 -15.96 39.85 -22.96
N ALA A 36 -15.94 38.59 -23.42
CA ALA A 36 -17.01 37.63 -23.14
C ALA A 36 -17.02 37.18 -21.66
N ALA A 37 -15.85 37.05 -21.04
CA ALA A 37 -15.72 36.63 -19.65
C ALA A 37 -16.28 37.65 -18.64
N ARG A 38 -16.26 38.95 -18.95
CA ARG A 38 -16.77 40.00 -18.05
C ARG A 38 -18.30 40.02 -17.96
N ARG A 39 -19.00 39.75 -19.07
CA ARG A 39 -20.49 39.71 -19.10
C ARG A 39 -21.07 38.45 -18.44
N ALA A 40 -20.34 37.34 -18.45
CA ALA A 40 -20.73 36.15 -17.70
C ALA A 40 -20.50 36.29 -16.18
N ALA A 41 -19.53 37.12 -15.77
CA ALA A 41 -19.20 37.35 -14.36
C ALA A 41 -20.21 38.21 -13.59
N GLU A 42 -21.08 38.97 -14.27
CA GLU A 42 -22.08 39.85 -13.64
C GLU A 42 -23.45 39.18 -13.41
N GLN A 43 -23.69 37.99 -13.95
CA GLN A 43 -24.97 37.25 -13.78
C GLN A 43 -24.92 36.15 -12.70
N GLN A 44 -23.81 35.99 -11.99
CA GLN A 44 -23.65 34.92 -10.99
C GLN A 44 -23.51 35.47 -9.56
N ALA A 45 -24.08 36.64 -9.29
CA ALA A 45 -24.11 37.26 -7.98
C ALA A 45 -25.46 37.01 -7.28
N ALA A 46 -25.85 35.74 -7.08
CA ALA A 46 -26.81 35.32 -6.06
C ALA A 46 -26.94 33.79 -6.00
N THR A 47 -25.96 33.13 -5.38
CA THR A 47 -26.18 31.80 -4.79
C THR A 47 -25.66 31.85 -3.35
N PRO A 48 -26.45 31.37 -2.38
CA PRO A 48 -26.06 31.44 -0.98
C PRO A 48 -24.77 30.65 -0.79
N SER A 49 -23.78 31.28 -0.16
CA SER A 49 -22.64 30.57 0.39
C SER A 49 -23.17 29.68 1.51
N ALA A 50 -23.65 28.49 1.14
CA ALA A 50 -23.86 27.40 2.07
C ALA A 50 -22.47 27.11 2.64
N GLY A 51 -22.24 27.56 3.87
CA GLY A 51 -20.98 27.38 4.57
C GLY A 51 -20.58 25.92 4.49
N ALA A 52 -19.45 25.66 3.83
CA ALA A 52 -18.88 24.33 3.79
C ALA A 52 -18.77 23.83 5.25
N PRO A 53 -19.27 22.63 5.58
CA PRO A 53 -19.05 22.09 6.91
C PRO A 53 -17.54 22.06 7.11
N ARG A 54 -17.05 22.83 8.09
CA ARG A 54 -15.66 22.76 8.55
C ARG A 54 -15.53 21.39 9.23
N GLY A 55 -15.20 20.39 8.44
CA GLY A 55 -14.92 19.04 8.91
C GLY A 55 -13.59 19.02 9.64
N ASP A 56 -13.58 18.38 10.80
CA ASP A 56 -12.34 17.96 11.43
C ASP A 56 -11.74 16.82 10.60
N SER A 57 -10.42 16.86 10.37
CA SER A 57 -9.71 15.86 9.57
C SER A 57 -8.81 15.06 10.49
N VAL A 58 -9.08 13.76 10.60
CA VAL A 58 -8.28 12.82 11.39
C VAL A 58 -7.47 11.92 10.48
N GLU A 59 -6.15 11.91 10.69
CA GLU A 59 -5.20 11.05 9.99
C GLU A 59 -5.00 9.74 10.78
N VAL A 60 -5.33 8.61 10.18
CA VAL A 60 -5.18 7.28 10.81
C VAL A 60 -3.85 6.67 10.38
N SER A 61 -3.00 6.36 11.36
CA SER A 61 -1.70 5.72 11.10
C SER A 61 -1.86 4.36 10.44
N ALA A 62 -0.86 3.95 9.65
CA ALA A 62 -0.86 2.64 8.99
C ALA A 62 -1.01 1.48 9.99
N ALA A 63 -0.38 1.60 11.18
CA ALA A 63 -0.51 0.62 12.24
C ALA A 63 -1.96 0.51 12.78
N ALA A 64 -2.65 1.63 12.96
CA ALA A 64 -4.04 1.64 13.39
C ALA A 64 -4.98 1.01 12.34
N GLN A 65 -4.71 1.21 11.05
CA GLN A 65 -5.46 0.55 9.97
C GLN A 65 -5.26 -0.97 9.98
N LEU A 66 -4.05 -1.45 10.27
CA LEU A 66 -3.76 -2.89 10.38
C LEU A 66 -4.41 -3.51 11.61
N LEU A 67 -4.39 -2.82 12.75
CA LEU A 67 -5.07 -3.28 13.98
C LEU A 67 -6.58 -3.36 13.78
N ALA A 68 -7.19 -2.37 13.14
CA ALA A 68 -8.62 -2.39 12.82
C ALA A 68 -8.99 -3.59 11.94
N LYS A 69 -8.15 -3.94 10.96
CA LYS A 69 -8.33 -5.15 10.15
C LYS A 69 -8.22 -6.41 11.00
N LEU A 70 -7.28 -6.47 11.94
CA LEU A 70 -7.10 -7.62 12.83
C LEU A 70 -8.30 -7.83 13.75
N SER A 71 -8.92 -6.75 14.23
CA SER A 71 -10.14 -6.80 15.04
C SER A 71 -11.38 -7.30 14.29
N ASP A 72 -11.35 -7.28 12.95
CA ASP A 72 -12.43 -7.80 12.10
C ASP A 72 -12.28 -9.31 11.84
N LEU A 73 -11.13 -9.92 12.16
CA LEU A 73 -10.98 -11.36 12.08
C LEU A 73 -11.77 -12.04 13.20
N PRO A 74 -12.40 -13.19 12.91
CA PRO A 74 -13.05 -13.98 13.95
C PRO A 74 -11.99 -14.55 14.91
N ASP A 75 -12.35 -14.65 16.20
CA ASP A 75 -11.52 -15.27 17.24
C ASP A 75 -11.06 -16.68 16.85
N VAL A 76 -11.93 -17.41 16.15
CA VAL A 76 -11.66 -18.75 15.63
C VAL A 76 -12.08 -18.84 14.17
N ARG A 77 -11.18 -19.35 13.32
CA ARG A 77 -11.47 -19.69 11.93
C ARG A 77 -12.25 -21.00 11.85
N SER A 78 -13.53 -20.95 12.17
CA SER A 78 -14.40 -22.14 12.27
C SER A 78 -14.39 -23.01 11.01
N ASP A 79 -14.37 -22.44 9.81
CA ASP A 79 -14.29 -23.21 8.56
C ASP A 79 -13.03 -24.08 8.47
N LEU A 80 -11.89 -23.55 8.94
CA LEU A 80 -10.63 -24.31 8.98
C LEU A 80 -10.73 -25.46 9.99
N VAL A 81 -11.30 -25.18 11.16
CA VAL A 81 -11.49 -26.18 12.22
C VAL A 81 -12.39 -27.31 11.73
N ASP A 82 -13.50 -26.99 11.08
CA ASP A 82 -14.45 -27.99 10.59
C ASP A 82 -13.86 -28.84 9.47
N ARG A 83 -13.08 -28.23 8.57
CA ARG A 83 -12.32 -28.96 7.54
C ARG A 83 -11.31 -29.92 8.17
N VAL A 84 -10.49 -29.43 9.11
CA VAL A 84 -9.47 -30.27 9.77
C VAL A 84 -10.12 -31.40 10.55
N LYS A 85 -11.24 -31.16 11.24
CA LYS A 85 -12.00 -32.24 11.91
C LYS A 85 -12.47 -33.30 10.93
N ALA A 86 -12.95 -32.90 9.75
CA ALA A 86 -13.36 -33.84 8.71
C ALA A 86 -12.17 -34.66 8.18
N GLU A 87 -11.02 -34.02 7.93
CA GLU A 87 -9.79 -34.68 7.50
C GLU A 87 -9.30 -35.69 8.55
N ILE A 88 -9.34 -35.32 9.84
CA ILE A 88 -9.03 -36.25 10.94
C ILE A 88 -9.99 -37.44 10.94
N ALA A 89 -11.30 -37.20 10.84
CA ALA A 89 -12.31 -38.25 10.83
C ALA A 89 -12.20 -39.19 9.61
N SER A 90 -11.69 -38.68 8.49
CA SER A 90 -11.44 -39.46 7.28
C SER A 90 -10.18 -40.33 7.34
N GLY A 91 -9.31 -40.10 8.34
CA GLY A 91 -8.06 -40.84 8.48
C GLY A 91 -6.88 -40.24 7.70
N ASP A 92 -7.03 -39.11 7.01
CA ASP A 92 -5.94 -38.45 6.24
C ASP A 92 -4.75 -37.98 7.11
N TYR A 93 -4.94 -37.97 8.43
CA TYR A 93 -3.90 -37.68 9.40
C TYR A 93 -3.21 -38.92 9.99
N GLU A 94 -3.70 -40.12 9.71
CA GLU A 94 -3.17 -41.40 10.19
C GLU A 94 -2.10 -41.96 9.23
N THR A 95 -1.12 -41.13 8.84
CA THR A 95 0.01 -41.62 8.04
C THR A 95 1.13 -42.14 8.97
N PRO A 96 1.90 -43.16 8.56
CA PRO A 96 2.99 -43.69 9.36
C PRO A 96 3.94 -42.61 9.87
N GLU A 97 4.31 -41.66 9.01
CA GLU A 97 5.25 -40.59 9.34
C GLU A 97 4.71 -39.61 10.40
N LYS A 98 3.41 -39.29 10.33
CA LYS A 98 2.76 -38.43 11.33
C LYS A 98 2.61 -39.14 12.67
N LEU A 99 2.34 -40.45 12.64
CA LEU A 99 2.22 -41.27 13.84
C LEU A 99 3.56 -41.46 14.54
N ASP A 100 4.62 -41.77 13.79
CA ASP A 100 5.97 -41.89 14.32
C ASP A 100 6.40 -40.59 15.00
N ALA A 101 6.22 -39.44 14.33
CA ALA A 101 6.53 -38.14 14.90
C ALA A 101 5.70 -37.80 16.15
N ALA A 102 4.41 -38.20 16.18
CA ALA A 102 3.56 -38.00 17.35
C ALA A 102 3.98 -38.87 18.54
N ILE A 103 4.45 -40.10 18.28
CA ILE A 103 4.96 -41.01 19.31
C ILE A 103 6.28 -40.47 19.88
N ASP A 104 7.21 -40.04 19.02
CA ASP A 104 8.49 -39.47 19.44
C ASP A 104 8.28 -38.24 20.34
N GLY A 105 7.41 -37.32 19.94
CA GLY A 105 7.08 -36.13 20.74
C GLY A 105 6.41 -36.48 22.07
N LEU A 106 5.55 -37.52 22.11
CA LEU A 106 4.95 -37.99 23.36
C LEU A 106 5.99 -38.55 24.34
N ILE A 107 7.01 -39.26 23.84
CA ILE A 107 8.10 -39.79 24.66
C ILE A 107 8.95 -38.64 25.21
N GLU A 108 9.31 -37.65 24.39
CA GLU A 108 10.07 -36.47 24.80
C GLU A 108 9.35 -35.67 25.90
N ASP A 109 8.04 -35.44 25.74
CA ASP A 109 7.21 -34.79 26.75
C ASP A 109 7.22 -35.59 28.06
N ALA A 110 7.12 -36.92 27.99
CA ALA A 110 7.12 -37.79 29.18
C ALA A 110 8.47 -37.83 29.92
N GLU A 111 9.60 -37.63 29.24
CA GLU A 111 10.93 -37.55 29.84
C GLU A 111 11.23 -36.17 30.47
N THR A 112 10.44 -35.15 30.12
CA THR A 112 10.64 -33.77 30.59
C THR A 112 9.99 -33.48 31.96
N PHE A 113 9.13 -34.38 32.47
CA PHE A 113 8.51 -34.29 33.81
C PHE A 113 9.30 -35.05 34.88
#